data_AF-A0A0G1TC75-F1
#
_entry.id   AF-A0A0G1TC75-F1
#
_cell.length_a   1.000
_cell.length_b   1.000
_cell.length_c   1.000
_cell.angle_alpha   90.00
_cell.angle_beta   90.00
_cell.angle_gamma   90.00
#
_symmetry.space_group_name_H-M   'P 1'
#
loop_
_entity.id
_entity.type
_entity.pdbx_description
1 polymer ?
#
loop_
_entity_poly.entity_id
_entity_poly.type
_entity_poly.pdbx_seq_one_letter_code
_entity_poly.pdbx_strand_id
1 'polypeptide(L)'
;MAIFTIGKKQKKTFKVASISLACFFFFLLFWSFVAFWNFRAFYPHALNFFGFPGSNRNYLIVFQDNNELRPTGGSIPFYGILKFRHGFFAGLTINSSKGAIAASSAELLPSPAFPDGAVDGLYSFKDANIDPSFPESAEHLEYFFKKTFPSLNLDGVIAADFTALEDILSLAKSVKVEGVNVSVQDFFPWIEQKMLLEQKNVDQTAAGKFIKRLAWKNCAFFWNYQKLSTTLEENFNEKHLMAYMKNPLLAQTMEDLQWSGKVSFPGKSDFIGWNMVNTSRLPEDRYLSRRANYTIDISQNPDTTFQAIATLDVRLFYVGNGSQPSDKQYRGVIRTFIPMESQIMIKNADREDTYNGAHVFSKEINLDPGQAATVRYRYVLPAYVLENNTYALALIKQPGVEDKIAVTVKAPKEFLVSAEDFQVKEHVALYEGTLKRDRTLRFALKNNPYPPLLTEKFFDGQNKLVLSFNRDVDAEDATDGLNFSIADKNTVIPYLTDRVVVQEISYEGDRIVLDLEGLSEQPGEEYEVTIKHLRDRNGRSSISADSTRISLQIVSVVLVYTLKFAPMIGRRFL
;
A
#
# COMPACT_ATOMS: atom_id res chain seq x y z
N MET A 1 45.26 68.07 -6.51
CA MET A 1 44.21 67.56 -5.61
C MET A 1 42.88 68.23 -5.95
N ALA A 2 42.06 67.63 -6.82
CA ALA A 2 40.67 68.06 -7.02
C ALA A 2 39.78 67.04 -6.32
N ILE A 3 39.36 67.37 -5.10
CA ILE A 3 38.45 66.54 -4.30
C ILE A 3 37.07 66.67 -4.93
N PHE A 4 36.60 65.62 -5.59
CA PHE A 4 35.23 65.49 -6.06
C PHE A 4 34.29 65.52 -4.86
N THR A 5 33.79 66.72 -4.55
CA THR A 5 32.79 66.91 -3.50
C THR A 5 31.44 66.48 -4.08
N ILE A 6 31.15 65.17 -4.01
CA ILE A 6 29.83 64.63 -4.38
C ILE A 6 28.79 65.35 -3.52
N GLY A 7 27.99 66.22 -4.15
CA GLY A 7 27.01 67.06 -3.46
C GLY A 7 25.99 66.23 -2.67
N LYS A 8 25.48 66.79 -1.56
CA LYS A 8 24.46 66.14 -0.68
C LYS A 8 23.28 65.53 -1.47
N LYS A 9 22.90 66.14 -2.61
CA LYS A 9 21.84 65.67 -3.51
C LYS A 9 22.20 64.35 -4.22
N GLN A 10 23.44 64.22 -4.71
CA GLN A 10 23.97 62.98 -5.32
C GLN A 10 24.14 61.85 -4.29
N LYS A 11 24.56 62.17 -3.05
CA LYS A 11 24.60 61.18 -1.96
C LYS A 11 23.19 60.68 -1.57
N LYS A 12 22.17 61.55 -1.62
CA LYS A 12 20.78 61.18 -1.35
C LYS A 12 20.20 60.30 -2.47
N THR A 13 20.44 60.62 -3.74
CA THR A 13 20.01 59.77 -4.86
C THR A 13 20.72 58.42 -4.90
N PHE A 14 22.02 58.37 -4.58
CA PHE A 14 22.77 57.11 -4.46
C PHE A 14 22.22 56.23 -3.32
N LYS A 15 21.94 56.83 -2.14
CA LYS A 15 21.31 56.12 -1.02
C LYS A 15 19.92 55.58 -1.36
N VAL A 16 19.09 56.38 -2.06
CA VAL A 16 17.76 55.93 -2.50
C VAL A 16 17.89 54.79 -3.51
N ALA A 17 18.81 54.90 -4.48
CA ALA A 17 19.05 53.83 -5.45
C ALA A 17 19.55 52.53 -4.78
N SER A 18 20.47 52.62 -3.80
CA SER A 18 20.95 51.45 -3.06
C SER A 18 19.86 50.81 -2.20
N ILE A 19 18.99 51.62 -1.57
CA ILE A 19 17.85 51.12 -0.79
C ILE A 19 16.82 50.47 -1.71
N SER A 20 16.47 51.09 -2.83
CA SER A 20 15.56 50.50 -3.82
C SER A 20 16.10 49.18 -4.38
N LEU A 21 17.40 49.11 -4.65
CA LEU A 21 18.06 47.88 -5.10
C LEU A 21 18.03 46.80 -4.01
N ALA A 22 18.34 47.15 -2.75
CA ALA A 22 18.25 46.24 -1.62
C ALA A 22 16.82 45.74 -1.37
N CYS A 23 15.82 46.63 -1.44
CA CYS A 23 14.40 46.27 -1.34
C CYS A 23 13.96 45.37 -2.51
N PHE A 24 14.48 45.59 -3.71
CA PHE A 24 14.21 44.74 -4.87
C PHE A 24 14.81 43.34 -4.69
N PHE A 25 16.07 43.23 -4.25
CA PHE A 25 16.67 41.93 -3.92
C PHE A 25 15.96 41.23 -2.77
N PHE A 26 15.59 41.96 -1.72
CA PHE A 26 14.80 41.42 -0.62
C PHE A 26 13.43 40.92 -1.10
N PHE A 27 12.74 41.69 -1.93
CA PHE A 27 11.48 41.27 -2.53
C PHE A 27 11.65 40.01 -3.39
N LEU A 28 12.69 39.91 -4.22
CA LEU A 28 12.97 38.71 -5.02
C LEU A 28 13.27 37.49 -4.14
N LEU A 29 14.08 37.66 -3.09
CA LEU A 29 14.39 36.60 -2.13
C LEU A 29 13.13 36.15 -1.37
N PHE A 30 12.35 37.10 -0.86
CA PHE A 30 11.10 36.82 -0.16
C PHE A 30 10.07 36.17 -1.08
N TRP A 31 9.94 36.67 -2.31
CA TRP A 31 9.04 36.09 -3.29
C TRP A 31 9.46 34.69 -3.70
N SER A 32 10.76 34.45 -3.95
CA SER A 32 11.29 33.10 -4.21
C SER A 32 11.00 32.18 -3.04
N PHE A 33 11.18 32.68 -1.81
CA PHE A 33 10.92 31.94 -0.60
C PHE A 33 9.45 31.51 -0.47
N VAL A 34 8.52 32.42 -0.77
CA VAL A 34 7.07 32.15 -0.79
C VAL A 34 6.69 31.22 -1.95
N ALA A 35 7.23 31.46 -3.15
CA ALA A 35 6.92 30.68 -4.34
C ALA A 35 7.39 29.21 -4.23
N PHE A 36 8.47 28.95 -3.51
CA PHE A 36 8.99 27.58 -3.28
C PHE A 36 8.85 27.15 -1.82
N TRP A 37 7.86 27.68 -1.08
CA TRP A 37 7.65 27.37 0.33
C TRP A 37 7.54 25.86 0.64
N ASN A 38 7.03 25.09 -0.32
CA ASN A 38 6.91 23.65 -0.24
C ASN A 38 8.29 22.94 -0.20
N PHE A 39 9.32 23.56 -0.78
CA PHE A 39 10.72 23.12 -0.72
C PHE A 39 11.49 23.76 0.45
N ARG A 40 10.83 24.26 1.51
CA ARG A 40 11.53 25.00 2.57
C ARG A 40 12.61 24.20 3.29
N ALA A 41 12.43 22.89 3.43
CA ALA A 41 13.43 21.98 4.00
C ALA A 41 14.71 21.93 3.14
N PHE A 42 14.61 22.25 1.85
CA PHE A 42 15.72 22.27 0.91
C PHE A 42 16.50 23.59 0.90
N TYR A 43 15.91 24.71 1.37
CA TYR A 43 16.56 26.04 1.32
C TYR A 43 17.96 26.09 1.95
N PRO A 44 18.22 25.49 3.13
CA PRO A 44 19.56 25.50 3.73
C PRO A 44 20.63 24.84 2.84
N HIS A 45 20.20 23.97 1.92
CA HIS A 45 21.08 23.17 1.06
C HIS A 45 20.96 23.51 -0.43
N ALA A 46 20.04 24.41 -0.81
CA ALA A 46 19.80 24.79 -2.21
C ALA A 46 21.06 25.34 -2.90
N LEU A 47 21.89 26.11 -2.18
CA LEU A 47 23.15 26.61 -2.70
C LEU A 47 24.13 25.48 -3.06
N ASN A 48 24.17 24.40 -2.25
CA ASN A 48 24.99 23.22 -2.56
C ASN A 48 24.50 22.51 -3.83
N PHE A 49 23.17 22.42 -4.01
CA PHE A 49 22.56 21.82 -5.19
C PHE A 49 22.93 22.59 -6.47
N PHE A 50 22.95 23.92 -6.44
CA PHE A 50 23.37 24.73 -7.59
C PHE A 50 24.89 24.86 -7.75
N GLY A 51 25.67 24.50 -6.72
CA GLY A 51 27.13 24.63 -6.72
C GLY A 51 27.62 26.03 -6.35
N PHE A 52 26.88 26.76 -5.52
CA PHE A 52 27.31 28.06 -5.00
C PHE A 52 28.10 27.91 -3.67
N PRO A 53 29.16 28.69 -3.43
CA PRO A 53 29.84 29.60 -4.36
C PRO A 53 30.95 28.86 -5.14
N GLY A 54 30.76 28.65 -6.45
CA GLY A 54 31.87 28.38 -7.36
C GLY A 54 32.14 26.93 -7.78
N SER A 55 31.32 25.95 -7.39
CA SER A 55 31.42 24.56 -7.87
C SER A 55 30.57 24.31 -9.12
N ASN A 56 30.97 23.32 -9.92
CA ASN A 56 30.17 22.81 -11.02
C ASN A 56 29.35 21.62 -10.54
N ARG A 57 28.08 21.56 -10.93
CA ARG A 57 27.19 20.43 -10.64
C ARG A 57 26.66 19.81 -11.93
N ASN A 58 26.64 18.48 -12.00
CA ASN A 58 25.97 17.76 -13.09
C ASN A 58 25.03 16.70 -12.49
N TYR A 59 23.76 16.74 -12.89
CA TYR A 59 22.77 15.74 -12.48
C TYR A 59 22.33 14.94 -13.71
N LEU A 60 22.26 13.63 -13.55
CA LEU A 60 21.60 12.76 -14.52
C LEU A 60 20.10 12.81 -14.23
N ILE A 61 19.29 13.09 -15.24
CA ILE A 61 17.83 12.99 -15.15
C ILE A 61 17.41 11.79 -15.99
N VAL A 62 16.67 10.85 -15.45
CA VAL A 62 16.09 9.73 -16.20
C VAL A 62 14.59 9.94 -16.33
N PHE A 63 14.08 9.80 -17.56
CA PHE A 63 12.65 9.89 -17.83
C PHE A 63 12.10 8.48 -18.01
N GLN A 64 11.19 8.09 -17.14
CA GLN A 64 10.71 6.72 -17.01
C GLN A 64 9.32 6.54 -17.63
N ASP A 65 9.15 5.55 -18.48
CA ASP A 65 7.85 5.12 -18.98
C ASP A 65 7.23 4.14 -17.98
N ASN A 66 6.39 4.65 -17.08
CA ASN A 66 5.67 3.84 -16.09
C ASN A 66 4.54 2.98 -16.70
N ASN A 67 4.35 3.02 -18.03
CA ASN A 67 3.52 2.05 -18.74
C ASN A 67 4.30 0.78 -19.13
N GLU A 68 5.64 0.81 -19.10
CA GLU A 68 6.52 -0.38 -19.19
C GLU A 68 7.25 -0.51 -17.85
N LEU A 69 6.58 -1.09 -16.86
CA LEU A 69 6.89 -0.88 -15.46
C LEU A 69 8.22 -1.50 -15.02
N ARG A 70 8.95 -0.76 -14.19
CA ARG A 70 10.10 -1.21 -13.40
C ARG A 70 9.83 -0.83 -11.93
N PRO A 71 10.51 -1.46 -10.97
CA PRO A 71 10.25 -1.22 -9.54
C PRO A 71 10.35 0.23 -9.11
N THR A 72 11.23 1.01 -9.72
CA THR A 72 11.42 2.44 -9.39
C THR A 72 10.85 3.38 -10.45
N GLY A 73 9.74 3.01 -11.09
CA GLY A 73 8.93 3.91 -11.92
C GLY A 73 8.61 3.30 -13.27
N GLY A 74 9.62 2.98 -14.08
CA GLY A 74 9.39 2.51 -15.45
C GLY A 74 10.68 2.31 -16.25
N SER A 75 10.56 1.79 -17.47
CA SER A 75 11.70 1.69 -18.39
C SER A 75 12.21 3.09 -18.77
N ILE A 76 13.48 3.24 -19.13
CA ILE A 76 14.11 4.57 -19.32
C ILE A 76 14.36 4.82 -20.81
N PRO A 77 13.38 5.32 -21.58
CA PRO A 77 13.58 5.66 -23.00
C PRO A 77 14.43 6.91 -23.20
N PHE A 78 14.48 7.82 -22.24
CA PHE A 78 15.21 9.09 -22.35
C PHE A 78 15.97 9.42 -21.08
N TYR A 79 17.08 10.14 -21.25
CA TYR A 79 17.82 10.72 -20.14
C TYR A 79 18.31 12.12 -20.49
N GLY A 80 18.57 12.93 -19.47
CA GLY A 80 19.11 14.27 -19.61
C GLY A 80 20.28 14.54 -18.68
N ILE A 81 21.04 15.57 -19.02
CA ILE A 81 22.16 16.05 -18.20
C ILE A 81 21.88 17.51 -17.87
N LEU A 82 21.56 17.75 -16.60
CA LEU A 82 21.36 19.08 -16.05
C LEU A 82 22.67 19.60 -15.50
N LYS A 83 23.13 20.75 -16.00
CA LYS A 83 24.42 21.34 -15.63
C LYS A 83 24.23 22.68 -14.94
N PHE A 84 24.91 22.84 -13.81
CA PHE A 84 25.14 24.14 -13.19
C PHE A 84 26.63 24.47 -13.17
N ARG A 85 26.97 25.74 -13.35
CA ARG A 85 28.33 26.27 -13.32
C ARG A 85 28.37 27.46 -12.37
N HIS A 86 29.13 27.33 -11.29
CA HIS A 86 29.27 28.36 -10.25
C HIS A 86 27.93 28.88 -9.69
N GLY A 87 26.93 28.00 -9.51
CA GLY A 87 25.60 28.40 -9.04
C GLY A 87 24.58 28.73 -10.14
N PHE A 88 25.00 28.86 -11.40
CA PHE A 88 24.12 29.26 -12.51
C PHE A 88 23.74 28.11 -13.41
N PHE A 89 22.50 28.12 -13.91
CA PHE A 89 22.05 27.15 -14.92
C PHE A 89 22.91 27.28 -16.18
N ALA A 90 23.58 26.18 -16.55
CA ALA A 90 24.46 26.11 -17.70
C ALA A 90 23.89 25.30 -18.86
N GLY A 91 22.84 24.52 -18.63
CA GLY A 91 22.10 23.86 -19.69
C GLY A 91 21.45 22.55 -19.28
N LEU A 92 20.49 22.12 -20.11
CA LEU A 92 19.84 20.82 -20.06
C LEU A 92 19.96 20.16 -21.44
N THR A 93 20.61 19.01 -21.51
CA THR A 93 20.60 18.13 -22.69
C THR A 93 19.64 16.98 -22.45
N ILE A 94 19.00 16.47 -23.50
CA ILE A 94 18.11 15.30 -23.43
C ILE A 94 18.40 14.42 -24.64
N ASN A 95 18.63 13.15 -24.38
CA ASN A 95 19.07 12.14 -25.33
C ASN A 95 18.20 10.87 -25.21
N SER A 96 18.16 10.08 -26.28
CA SER A 96 17.54 8.76 -26.26
C SER A 96 18.46 7.73 -25.60
N SER A 97 17.89 6.76 -24.88
CA SER A 97 18.64 5.61 -24.37
C SER A 97 19.06 4.63 -25.47
N LYS A 98 18.50 4.72 -26.68
CA LYS A 98 18.80 3.82 -27.83
C LYS A 98 20.13 4.11 -28.55
N GLY A 99 20.83 5.19 -28.18
CA GLY A 99 22.07 5.65 -28.85
C GLY A 99 23.37 5.09 -28.26
N ALA A 100 24.37 5.96 -28.11
CA ALA A 100 25.71 5.58 -27.61
C ALA A 100 25.68 4.83 -26.27
N ILE A 101 24.75 5.19 -25.38
CA ILE A 101 24.61 4.55 -24.07
C ILE A 101 24.06 3.11 -24.16
N ALA A 102 23.22 2.79 -25.14
CA ALA A 102 22.81 1.41 -25.38
C ALA A 102 23.99 0.56 -25.88
N ALA A 103 24.80 1.12 -26.77
CA ALA A 103 25.95 0.40 -27.33
C ALA A 103 27.00 0.05 -26.26
N SER A 104 27.26 0.96 -25.31
CA SER A 104 28.20 0.75 -24.19
C SER A 104 27.61 -0.11 -23.05
N SER A 105 26.29 -0.29 -23.01
CA SER A 105 25.59 -1.09 -21.99
C SER A 105 25.32 -2.53 -22.42
N ALA A 106 25.89 -2.99 -23.54
CA ALA A 106 25.59 -4.29 -24.15
C ALA A 106 26.14 -5.53 -23.40
N GLU A 107 26.71 -5.36 -22.20
CA GLU A 107 27.17 -6.48 -21.38
C GLU A 107 26.00 -7.17 -20.67
N LEU A 108 25.95 -8.50 -20.77
CA LEU A 108 25.04 -9.35 -20.01
C LEU A 108 25.56 -9.50 -18.58
N LEU A 109 25.30 -8.52 -17.71
CA LEU A 109 25.46 -8.73 -16.27
C LEU A 109 24.15 -9.33 -15.73
N PRO A 110 24.21 -10.34 -14.85
CA PRO A 110 23.03 -10.74 -14.11
C PRO A 110 22.57 -9.54 -13.27
N SER A 111 21.28 -9.26 -13.29
CA SER A 111 20.71 -8.24 -12.41
C SER A 111 20.96 -8.66 -10.96
N PRO A 112 21.51 -7.80 -10.09
CA PRO A 112 21.62 -8.11 -8.66
C PRO A 112 20.27 -8.47 -8.03
N ALA A 113 19.18 -7.91 -8.56
CA ALA A 113 17.81 -8.22 -8.15
C ALA A 113 17.25 -9.53 -8.74
N PHE A 114 17.89 -10.10 -9.77
CA PHE A 114 17.52 -11.36 -10.42
C PHE A 114 18.78 -12.12 -10.88
N PRO A 115 19.60 -12.62 -9.94
CA PRO A 115 20.91 -13.20 -10.25
C PRO A 115 20.82 -14.44 -11.15
N ASP A 116 19.71 -15.18 -11.08
CA ASP A 116 19.46 -16.40 -11.86
C ASP A 116 18.76 -16.15 -13.22
N GLY A 117 18.78 -14.92 -13.73
CA GLY A 117 18.23 -14.62 -15.06
C GLY A 117 16.71 -14.68 -15.18
N ALA A 118 15.95 -14.51 -14.08
CA ALA A 118 14.46 -14.40 -14.12
C ALA A 118 13.94 -13.32 -15.08
N VAL A 119 14.85 -12.43 -15.45
CA VAL A 119 14.63 -11.30 -16.31
C VAL A 119 15.75 -11.31 -17.35
N ASP A 120 15.66 -12.26 -18.28
CA ASP A 120 16.69 -12.51 -19.30
C ASP A 120 17.01 -11.25 -20.11
N GLY A 121 18.31 -10.90 -20.17
CA GLY A 121 18.84 -9.88 -21.07
C GLY A 121 18.32 -8.46 -20.85
N LEU A 122 17.79 -8.12 -19.65
CA LEU A 122 17.33 -6.75 -19.34
C LEU A 122 18.39 -5.86 -18.69
N TYR A 123 19.59 -6.31 -18.32
CA TYR A 123 20.48 -5.44 -17.55
C TYR A 123 21.27 -4.46 -18.44
N SER A 124 20.61 -3.37 -18.83
CA SER A 124 21.16 -2.26 -19.63
C SER A 124 20.77 -0.92 -19.03
N PHE A 125 21.32 0.21 -19.50
CA PHE A 125 20.93 1.54 -19.01
C PHE A 125 19.41 1.80 -19.01
N LYS A 126 18.67 1.29 -20.01
CA LYS A 126 17.20 1.45 -20.11
C LYS A 126 16.47 0.84 -18.89
N ASP A 127 17.08 -0.15 -18.28
CA ASP A 127 16.45 -1.09 -17.36
C ASP A 127 17.26 -1.24 -16.06
N ALA A 128 18.27 -0.38 -15.86
CA ALA A 128 19.17 -0.40 -14.72
C ALA A 128 18.47 -0.08 -13.39
N ASN A 129 17.18 0.27 -13.46
CA ASN A 129 16.34 0.66 -12.35
C ASN A 129 15.42 -0.48 -11.87
N ILE A 130 15.93 -1.72 -11.97
CA ILE A 130 15.22 -2.95 -11.65
C ILE A 130 15.27 -3.31 -10.15
N ASP A 131 16.09 -2.60 -9.38
CA ASP A 131 16.12 -2.72 -7.93
C ASP A 131 14.88 -2.05 -7.31
N PRO A 132 14.32 -2.60 -6.21
CA PRO A 132 13.14 -2.03 -5.56
C PRO A 132 13.34 -0.60 -5.06
N SER A 133 14.56 -0.29 -4.65
CA SER A 133 14.94 0.98 -4.02
C SER A 133 15.70 1.85 -5.02
N PHE A 134 15.32 3.13 -5.10
CA PHE A 134 15.86 4.05 -6.11
C PHE A 134 17.33 4.43 -5.91
N PRO A 135 17.89 4.59 -4.67
CA PRO A 135 19.32 4.80 -4.49
C PRO A 135 20.19 3.71 -5.14
N GLU A 136 19.85 2.44 -4.97
CA GLU A 136 20.55 1.31 -5.60
C GLU A 136 20.41 1.35 -7.12
N SER A 137 19.20 1.64 -7.62
CA SER A 137 18.97 1.89 -9.06
C SER A 137 19.80 3.06 -9.60
N ALA A 138 19.96 4.14 -8.83
CA ALA A 138 20.72 5.32 -9.21
C ALA A 138 22.22 5.03 -9.32
N GLU A 139 22.77 4.17 -8.47
CA GLU A 139 24.15 3.70 -8.56
C GLU A 139 24.38 2.88 -9.83
N HIS A 140 23.45 1.98 -10.17
CA HIS A 140 23.48 1.23 -11.42
C HIS A 140 23.36 2.14 -12.66
N LEU A 141 22.48 3.14 -12.61
CA LEU A 141 22.35 4.14 -13.67
C LEU A 141 23.64 4.94 -13.86
N GLU A 142 24.28 5.36 -12.77
CA GLU A 142 25.57 6.03 -12.83
C GLU A 142 26.65 5.12 -13.42
N TYR A 143 26.70 3.84 -13.03
CA TYR A 143 27.65 2.87 -13.57
C TYR A 143 27.57 2.80 -15.11
N PHE A 144 26.37 2.57 -15.66
CA PHE A 144 26.17 2.54 -17.12
C PHE A 144 26.45 3.89 -17.78
N PHE A 145 26.06 4.98 -17.14
CA PHE A 145 26.34 6.33 -17.64
C PHE A 145 27.84 6.59 -17.76
N LYS A 146 28.62 6.19 -16.74
CA LYS A 146 30.08 6.36 -16.68
C LYS A 146 30.84 5.55 -17.73
N LYS A 147 30.32 4.38 -18.14
CA LYS A 147 30.88 3.63 -19.27
C LYS A 147 30.86 4.44 -20.58
N THR A 148 29.85 5.27 -20.76
CA THR A 148 29.68 6.11 -21.97
C THR A 148 30.37 7.46 -21.82
N PHE A 149 30.31 8.06 -20.63
CA PHE A 149 30.79 9.41 -20.36
C PHE A 149 31.75 9.44 -19.14
N PRO A 150 32.93 8.80 -19.23
CA PRO A 150 33.81 8.61 -18.07
C PRO A 150 34.27 9.93 -17.43
N SER A 151 34.45 10.98 -18.23
CA SER A 151 34.91 12.31 -17.79
C SER A 151 33.84 13.16 -17.09
N LEU A 152 32.55 12.79 -17.18
CA LEU A 152 31.48 13.57 -16.57
C LEU A 152 31.15 13.04 -15.17
N ASN A 153 31.50 13.79 -14.12
CA ASN A 153 31.13 13.45 -12.74
C ASN A 153 29.69 13.87 -12.46
N LEU A 154 28.89 12.95 -11.94
CA LEU A 154 27.52 13.19 -11.50
C LEU A 154 27.51 13.50 -10.00
N ASP A 155 26.71 14.49 -9.61
CA ASP A 155 26.44 14.89 -8.22
C ASP A 155 25.16 14.26 -7.67
N GLY A 156 24.35 13.65 -8.54
CA GLY A 156 23.12 12.95 -8.21
C GLY A 156 22.37 12.47 -9.45
N VAL A 157 21.32 11.69 -9.21
CA VAL A 157 20.42 11.13 -10.22
C VAL A 157 18.99 11.49 -9.83
N ILE A 158 18.22 12.02 -10.77
CA ILE A 158 16.82 12.40 -10.59
C ILE A 158 15.99 11.55 -11.55
N ALA A 159 14.96 10.87 -11.05
CA ALA A 159 13.97 10.19 -11.88
C ALA A 159 12.70 11.02 -11.99
N ALA A 160 12.11 11.01 -13.17
CA ALA A 160 10.79 11.56 -13.46
C ALA A 160 10.05 10.58 -14.35
N ASP A 161 8.93 10.03 -13.90
CA ASP A 161 8.10 9.20 -14.76
C ASP A 161 7.19 10.03 -15.68
N PHE A 162 6.43 9.36 -16.55
CA PHE A 162 5.56 10.03 -17.51
C PHE A 162 4.37 10.72 -16.83
N THR A 163 3.90 10.23 -15.68
CA THR A 163 2.89 10.93 -14.87
C THR A 163 3.41 12.28 -14.39
N ALA A 164 4.67 12.37 -13.93
CA ALA A 164 5.28 13.66 -13.60
C ALA A 164 5.37 14.62 -14.79
N LEU A 165 5.64 14.10 -16.00
CA LEU A 165 5.63 14.93 -17.21
C LEU A 165 4.22 15.43 -17.57
N GLU A 166 3.20 14.58 -17.41
CA GLU A 166 1.79 14.93 -17.64
C GLU A 166 1.30 16.00 -16.65
N ASP A 167 1.69 15.90 -15.38
CA ASP A 167 1.36 16.89 -14.35
C ASP A 167 2.00 18.26 -14.64
N ILE A 168 3.28 18.26 -15.02
CA ILE A 168 3.97 19.49 -15.43
C ILE A 168 3.39 20.05 -16.75
N LEU A 169 2.95 19.18 -17.66
CA LEU A 169 2.27 19.56 -18.90
C LEU A 169 0.91 20.19 -18.64
N SER A 170 0.18 19.74 -17.61
CA SER A 170 -1.10 20.32 -17.19
C SER A 170 -0.98 21.81 -16.85
N LEU A 171 0.13 22.22 -16.21
CA LEU A 171 0.44 23.64 -15.93
C LEU A 171 0.68 24.45 -17.21
N ALA A 172 1.37 23.84 -18.18
CA ALA A 172 1.64 24.44 -19.48
C ALA A 172 0.43 24.41 -20.43
N LYS A 173 -0.61 23.62 -20.11
CA LYS A 173 -1.77 23.23 -20.93
C LYS A 173 -1.42 22.42 -22.18
N SER A 174 -0.45 22.89 -22.97
CA SER A 174 0.06 22.19 -24.14
C SER A 174 1.46 22.68 -24.52
N VAL A 175 2.20 21.88 -25.26
CA VAL A 175 3.51 22.25 -25.81
C VAL A 175 3.52 21.99 -27.31
N LYS A 176 3.84 23.03 -28.09
CA LYS A 176 4.03 22.88 -29.54
C LYS A 176 5.39 22.27 -29.81
N VAL A 177 5.47 21.15 -30.51
CA VAL A 177 6.70 20.46 -30.92
C VAL A 177 6.50 19.86 -32.31
N GLU A 178 7.44 20.11 -33.23
CA GLU A 178 7.38 19.60 -34.61
C GLU A 178 6.05 19.89 -35.35
N GLY A 179 5.45 21.06 -35.08
CA GLY A 179 4.17 21.47 -35.69
C GLY A 179 2.93 20.95 -34.97
N VAL A 180 3.06 19.99 -34.05
CA VAL A 180 1.96 19.40 -33.26
C VAL A 180 1.85 20.08 -31.91
N ASN A 181 0.64 20.39 -31.45
CA ASN A 181 0.38 20.80 -30.07
C ASN A 181 0.08 19.55 -29.24
N VAL A 182 0.96 19.21 -28.32
CA VAL A 182 0.78 18.05 -27.44
C VAL A 182 0.16 18.53 -26.12
N SER A 183 -1.06 18.06 -25.83
CA SER A 183 -1.72 18.21 -24.52
C SER A 183 -1.52 16.94 -23.67
N VAL A 184 -2.04 16.92 -22.45
CA VAL A 184 -2.01 15.73 -21.58
C VAL A 184 -2.72 14.55 -22.22
N GLN A 185 -3.87 14.79 -22.86
CA GLN A 185 -4.67 13.76 -23.52
C GLN A 185 -3.94 13.15 -24.73
N ASP A 186 -3.11 13.96 -25.40
CA ASP A 186 -2.36 13.54 -26.58
C ASP A 186 -0.99 12.97 -26.23
N PHE A 187 -0.50 13.16 -24.99
CA PHE A 187 0.89 12.92 -24.62
C PHE A 187 1.30 11.47 -24.84
N PHE A 188 0.55 10.51 -24.27
CA PHE A 188 0.89 9.09 -24.39
C PHE A 188 0.87 8.58 -25.84
N PRO A 189 -0.23 8.73 -26.62
CA PRO A 189 -0.24 8.30 -28.02
C PRO A 189 0.89 8.94 -28.86
N TRP A 190 1.18 10.21 -28.58
CA TRP A 190 2.25 10.94 -29.26
C TRP A 190 3.64 10.40 -28.88
N ILE A 191 3.94 10.23 -27.59
CA ILE A 191 5.27 9.79 -27.13
C ILE A 191 5.55 8.34 -27.55
N GLU A 192 4.55 7.46 -27.45
CA GLU A 192 4.64 6.06 -27.89
C GLU A 192 4.97 5.99 -29.38
N GLN A 193 4.22 6.72 -30.21
CA GLN A 193 4.49 6.81 -31.65
C GLN A 193 5.92 7.30 -31.92
N LYS A 194 6.38 8.35 -31.23
CA LYS A 194 7.74 8.87 -31.41
C LYS A 194 8.80 7.85 -30.99
N MET A 195 8.60 7.16 -29.88
CA MET A 195 9.50 6.11 -29.40
C MET A 195 9.60 4.93 -30.39
N LEU A 196 8.50 4.57 -31.07
CA LEU A 196 8.49 3.52 -32.11
C LEU A 196 9.23 3.95 -33.38
N LEU A 197 9.10 5.22 -33.79
CA LEU A 197 9.70 5.76 -35.01
C LEU A 197 11.17 6.20 -34.83
N GLU A 198 11.63 6.35 -33.59
CA GLU A 198 13.01 6.77 -33.30
C GLU A 198 14.05 5.76 -33.79
N GLN A 199 14.87 6.19 -34.75
CA GLN A 199 16.05 5.46 -35.21
C GLN A 199 17.19 5.52 -34.18
N LYS A 200 18.02 4.47 -34.14
CA LYS A 200 19.05 4.23 -33.10
C LYS A 200 20.14 5.33 -32.93
N ASN A 201 20.19 6.38 -33.76
CA ASN A 201 21.31 7.34 -33.80
C ASN A 201 20.91 8.83 -33.72
N VAL A 202 19.74 9.18 -33.18
CA VAL A 202 19.29 10.59 -33.17
C VAL A 202 19.59 11.27 -31.85
N ASP A 203 20.67 12.06 -31.82
CA ASP A 203 20.85 13.12 -30.84
C ASP A 203 19.82 14.22 -31.12
N GLN A 204 18.93 14.50 -30.17
CA GLN A 204 17.76 15.40 -30.25
C GLN A 204 16.47 14.80 -30.86
N THR A 205 15.91 13.84 -30.16
CA THR A 205 14.60 13.28 -30.48
C THR A 205 13.46 14.29 -30.32
N ALA A 206 12.32 14.01 -30.95
CA ALA A 206 11.09 14.80 -30.79
C ALA A 206 10.69 14.88 -29.31
N ALA A 207 10.79 13.76 -28.58
CA ALA A 207 10.60 13.67 -27.13
C ALA A 207 11.56 14.59 -26.36
N GLY A 208 12.86 14.57 -26.70
CA GLY A 208 13.84 15.45 -26.08
C GLY A 208 13.55 16.94 -26.33
N LYS A 209 13.11 17.31 -27.54
CA LYS A 209 12.67 18.69 -27.84
C LYS A 209 11.42 19.06 -27.03
N PHE A 210 10.47 18.14 -26.91
CA PHE A 210 9.25 18.35 -26.12
C PHE A 210 9.59 18.61 -24.64
N ILE A 211 10.36 17.73 -24.01
CA ILE A 211 10.70 17.86 -22.58
C ILE A 211 11.47 19.18 -22.31
N LYS A 212 12.43 19.56 -23.18
CA LYS A 212 13.12 20.85 -23.06
C LYS A 212 12.16 22.04 -23.17
N ARG A 213 11.23 22.00 -24.11
CA ARG A 213 10.21 23.06 -24.29
C ARG A 213 9.26 23.12 -23.11
N LEU A 214 8.88 21.96 -22.56
CA LEU A 214 8.04 21.85 -21.37
C LEU A 214 8.73 22.48 -20.15
N ALA A 215 10.00 22.14 -19.91
CA ALA A 215 10.80 22.71 -18.84
C ALA A 215 10.93 24.24 -19.00
N TRP A 216 11.29 24.72 -20.20
CA TRP A 216 11.43 26.15 -20.47
C TRP A 216 10.12 26.90 -20.27
N LYS A 217 9.00 26.38 -20.76
CA LYS A 217 7.69 27.03 -20.65
C LYS A 217 7.24 27.20 -19.19
N ASN A 218 7.51 26.21 -18.35
CA ASN A 218 7.19 26.28 -16.92
C ASN A 218 8.17 27.16 -16.12
N CYS A 219 9.44 27.22 -16.53
CA CYS A 219 10.44 28.10 -15.89
C CYS A 219 10.33 29.57 -16.34
N ALA A 220 9.86 29.85 -17.56
CA ALA A 220 9.82 31.21 -18.10
C ALA A 220 8.70 32.08 -17.50
N PHE A 221 7.67 31.46 -16.91
CA PHE A 221 6.52 32.19 -16.37
C PHE A 221 6.60 32.31 -14.85
N PHE A 222 7.23 33.39 -14.38
CA PHE A 222 7.49 33.70 -12.97
C PHE A 222 6.24 33.51 -12.08
N TRP A 223 5.04 33.87 -12.54
CA TRP A 223 3.81 33.74 -11.76
C TRP A 223 3.34 32.29 -11.51
N ASN A 224 3.88 31.30 -12.22
CA ASN A 224 3.51 29.89 -12.05
C ASN A 224 4.38 29.14 -11.04
N TYR A 225 5.40 29.77 -10.44
CA TYR A 225 6.34 29.04 -9.59
C TYR A 225 5.72 28.42 -8.35
N GLN A 226 4.70 29.04 -7.74
CA GLN A 226 3.97 28.41 -6.64
C GLN A 226 3.27 27.12 -7.10
N LYS A 227 2.55 27.18 -8.22
CA LYS A 227 1.87 25.99 -8.78
C LYS A 227 2.87 24.91 -9.17
N LEU A 228 3.96 25.30 -9.84
CA LEU A 228 5.04 24.39 -10.19
C LEU A 228 5.66 23.75 -8.94
N SER A 229 5.93 24.54 -7.90
CA SER A 229 6.47 24.05 -6.63
C SER A 229 5.52 23.05 -5.98
N THR A 230 4.22 23.31 -5.95
CA THR A 230 3.23 22.38 -5.40
C THR A 230 3.16 21.11 -6.22
N THR A 231 3.09 21.21 -7.56
CA THR A 231 3.07 20.04 -8.44
C THR A 231 4.33 19.18 -8.31
N LEU A 232 5.52 19.80 -8.21
CA LEU A 232 6.77 19.06 -8.02
C LEU A 232 6.80 18.36 -6.64
N GLU A 233 6.39 19.03 -5.57
CA GLU A 233 6.31 18.42 -4.23
C GLU A 233 5.34 17.25 -4.22
N GLU A 234 4.13 17.41 -4.79
CA GLU A 234 3.15 16.33 -4.92
C GLU A 234 3.74 15.14 -5.67
N ASN A 235 4.42 15.38 -6.78
CA ASN A 235 5.07 14.32 -7.54
C ASN A 235 6.20 13.62 -6.79
N PHE A 236 6.97 14.33 -5.97
CA PHE A 236 7.95 13.70 -5.09
C PHE A 236 7.29 12.85 -3.99
N ASN A 237 6.24 13.39 -3.35
CA ASN A 237 5.49 12.69 -2.31
C ASN A 237 4.76 11.45 -2.86
N GLU A 238 4.31 11.50 -4.11
CA GLU A 238 3.66 10.40 -4.82
C GLU A 238 4.65 9.51 -5.59
N LYS A 239 5.97 9.69 -5.40
CA LYS A 239 7.05 8.91 -6.03
C LYS A 239 6.99 8.86 -7.57
N HIS A 240 6.45 9.90 -8.19
CA HIS A 240 6.56 10.17 -9.63
C HIS A 240 7.84 10.96 -9.96
N LEU A 241 8.38 11.66 -8.95
CA LEU A 241 9.73 12.18 -8.91
C LEU A 241 10.53 11.52 -7.78
N MET A 242 11.78 11.19 -8.04
CA MET A 242 12.71 10.69 -7.02
C MET A 242 14.11 11.25 -7.24
N ALA A 243 14.88 11.40 -6.16
CA ALA A 243 16.18 12.06 -6.21
C ALA A 243 17.22 11.40 -5.30
N TYR A 244 18.26 10.84 -5.93
CA TYR A 244 19.48 10.39 -5.26
C TYR A 244 20.55 11.47 -5.35
N MET A 245 21.17 11.81 -4.22
CA MET A 245 22.16 12.88 -4.12
C MET A 245 23.44 12.34 -3.48
N LYS A 246 24.61 12.71 -4.01
CA LYS A 246 25.90 12.31 -3.41
C LYS A 246 26.34 13.20 -2.27
N ASN A 247 25.90 14.45 -2.27
CA ASN A 247 26.19 15.34 -1.16
C ASN A 247 25.43 14.85 0.09
N PRO A 248 26.11 14.55 1.22
CA PRO A 248 25.46 13.93 2.37
C PRO A 248 24.29 14.74 2.95
N LEU A 249 24.38 16.07 2.93
CA LEU A 249 23.30 16.93 3.44
C LEU A 249 22.06 16.87 2.54
N LEU A 250 22.27 16.91 1.22
CA LEU A 250 21.18 16.76 0.25
C LEU A 250 20.60 15.34 0.30
N ALA A 251 21.44 14.32 0.44
CA ALA A 251 21.01 12.93 0.55
C ALA A 251 20.10 12.73 1.77
N GLN A 252 20.53 13.21 2.94
CA GLN A 252 19.73 13.17 4.16
C GLN A 252 18.40 13.91 3.99
N THR A 253 18.42 15.09 3.37
CA THR A 253 17.17 15.84 3.11
C THR A 253 16.21 15.05 2.23
N MET A 254 16.72 14.37 1.20
CA MET A 254 15.89 13.52 0.33
C MET A 254 15.34 12.30 1.07
N GLU A 255 16.09 11.71 2.01
CA GLU A 255 15.60 10.60 2.84
C GLU A 255 14.56 11.07 3.86
N ASP A 256 14.79 12.18 4.55
CA ASP A 256 13.87 12.73 5.57
C ASP A 256 12.51 13.10 4.98
N LEU A 257 12.51 13.59 3.73
CA LEU A 257 11.29 13.89 2.97
C LEU A 257 10.72 12.67 2.24
N GLN A 258 11.40 11.52 2.29
CA GLN A 258 11.08 10.31 1.53
C GLN A 258 11.10 10.48 -0.01
N TRP A 259 11.75 11.55 -0.49
CA TRP A 259 11.91 11.88 -1.91
C TRP A 259 13.04 11.10 -2.59
N SER A 260 13.86 10.37 -1.82
CA SER A 260 14.91 9.52 -2.36
C SER A 260 14.38 8.26 -3.05
N GLY A 261 13.10 7.89 -2.84
CA GLY A 261 12.56 6.63 -3.36
C GLY A 261 13.18 5.39 -2.72
N LYS A 262 13.87 5.56 -1.59
CA LYS A 262 14.47 4.46 -0.82
C LYS A 262 13.37 3.55 -0.29
N VAL A 263 13.50 2.25 -0.53
CA VAL A 263 12.62 1.25 0.08
C VAL A 263 13.27 0.77 1.37
N SER A 264 12.58 0.98 2.48
CA SER A 264 13.02 0.55 3.81
C SER A 264 11.91 -0.24 4.49
N PHE A 265 12.28 -1.35 5.12
CA PHE A 265 11.34 -2.19 5.84
C PHE A 265 11.49 -1.97 7.34
N PRO A 266 10.40 -1.73 8.09
CA PRO A 266 10.48 -1.55 9.52
C PRO A 266 10.87 -2.87 10.20
N GLY A 267 11.96 -2.87 10.97
CA GLY A 267 12.48 -4.11 11.59
C GLY A 267 11.65 -4.67 12.75
N LYS A 268 10.75 -3.88 13.34
CA LYS A 268 9.84 -4.28 14.44
C LYS A 268 8.40 -3.86 14.19
N SER A 269 7.93 -4.01 12.95
CA SER A 269 6.53 -3.76 12.60
C SER A 269 6.15 -4.64 11.42
N ASP A 270 4.86 -4.78 11.18
CA ASP A 270 4.38 -5.41 9.97
C ASP A 270 4.51 -4.45 8.78
N PHE A 271 4.66 -5.01 7.59
CA PHE A 271 4.69 -4.27 6.36
C PHE A 271 4.22 -5.14 5.20
N ILE A 272 3.60 -4.49 4.22
CA ILE A 272 3.39 -5.10 2.90
C ILE A 272 3.90 -4.14 1.83
N GLY A 273 4.60 -4.71 0.87
CA GLY A 273 4.98 -4.04 -0.36
C GLY A 273 5.04 -5.05 -1.48
N TRP A 274 4.77 -4.61 -2.70
CA TRP A 274 5.09 -5.39 -3.88
C TRP A 274 5.50 -4.45 -5.00
N ASN A 275 6.32 -4.97 -5.90
CA ASN A 275 6.64 -4.29 -7.14
C ASN A 275 6.49 -5.24 -8.32
N MET A 276 6.39 -4.67 -9.51
CA MET A 276 6.37 -5.45 -10.74
C MET A 276 7.46 -4.98 -11.70
N VAL A 277 7.98 -5.95 -12.44
CA VAL A 277 8.86 -5.77 -13.59
C VAL A 277 8.11 -6.27 -14.80
N ASN A 278 7.76 -5.38 -15.72
CA ASN A 278 7.25 -5.77 -17.04
C ASN A 278 8.39 -6.35 -17.88
N THR A 279 8.21 -7.57 -18.37
CA THR A 279 9.21 -8.26 -19.20
C THR A 279 8.83 -8.33 -20.67
N SER A 280 7.64 -7.87 -21.07
CA SER A 280 7.18 -7.81 -22.46
C SER A 280 7.83 -6.71 -23.30
N ARG A 281 8.40 -5.68 -22.64
CA ARG A 281 9.10 -4.54 -23.28
C ARG A 281 8.21 -3.64 -24.17
N LEU A 282 6.91 -3.63 -23.89
CA LEU A 282 5.96 -2.69 -24.46
C LEU A 282 5.19 -2.01 -23.30
N PRO A 283 4.42 -0.95 -23.56
CA PRO A 283 3.73 -0.23 -22.49
C PRO A 283 2.42 -0.92 -22.04
N GLU A 284 2.42 -2.23 -21.81
CA GLU A 284 1.21 -2.99 -21.42
C GLU A 284 0.70 -2.68 -20.01
N ASP A 285 1.52 -2.17 -19.08
CA ASP A 285 1.07 -1.87 -17.71
C ASP A 285 -0.02 -0.80 -17.67
N ARG A 286 -0.16 0.00 -18.75
CA ARG A 286 -1.27 0.92 -18.96
C ARG A 286 -2.64 0.25 -18.84
N TYR A 287 -2.73 -1.04 -19.20
CA TYR A 287 -3.95 -1.83 -19.18
C TYR A 287 -3.99 -2.81 -17.99
N LEU A 288 -3.09 -2.67 -17.02
CA LEU A 288 -3.04 -3.55 -15.85
C LEU A 288 -3.70 -2.89 -14.64
N SER A 289 -4.87 -3.41 -14.23
CA SER A 289 -5.50 -3.04 -12.97
C SER A 289 -4.93 -3.86 -11.82
N ARG A 290 -4.52 -3.19 -10.75
CA ARG A 290 -3.87 -3.79 -9.57
C ARG A 290 -4.68 -3.51 -8.30
N ARG A 291 -4.99 -4.56 -7.54
CA ARG A 291 -5.68 -4.46 -6.25
C ARG A 291 -5.08 -5.43 -5.24
N ALA A 292 -4.83 -4.98 -4.02
CA ALA A 292 -4.45 -5.83 -2.90
C ALA A 292 -5.52 -5.84 -1.81
N ASN A 293 -5.80 -7.01 -1.27
CA ASN A 293 -6.57 -7.18 -0.04
C ASN A 293 -5.65 -7.84 1.00
N TYR A 294 -5.53 -7.22 2.17
CA TYR A 294 -4.72 -7.71 3.27
C TYR A 294 -5.59 -7.94 4.50
N THR A 295 -5.64 -9.17 5.00
CA THR A 295 -6.40 -9.53 6.19
C THR A 295 -5.46 -9.95 7.31
N ILE A 296 -5.65 -9.38 8.50
CA ILE A 296 -4.93 -9.73 9.72
C ILE A 296 -5.95 -10.35 10.68
N ASP A 297 -5.85 -11.65 10.89
CA ASP A 297 -6.65 -12.39 11.86
C ASP A 297 -5.81 -12.61 13.12
N ILE A 298 -6.19 -11.97 14.22
CA ILE A 298 -5.49 -12.06 15.51
C ILE A 298 -6.25 -13.05 16.38
N SER A 299 -5.56 -14.07 16.86
CA SER A 299 -6.04 -14.97 17.91
C SER A 299 -5.22 -14.76 19.19
N GLN A 300 -5.84 -15.05 20.34
CA GLN A 300 -5.14 -15.16 21.62
C GLN A 300 -4.97 -16.64 21.94
N ASN A 301 -3.72 -17.08 22.17
CA ASN A 301 -3.43 -18.42 22.64
C ASN A 301 -3.76 -18.57 24.14
N PRO A 302 -3.92 -19.80 24.65
CA PRO A 302 -4.20 -20.07 26.07
C PRO A 302 -3.20 -19.43 27.04
N ASP A 303 -1.92 -19.33 26.64
CA ASP A 303 -0.85 -18.71 27.43
C ASP A 303 -0.89 -17.17 27.40
N THR A 304 -2.01 -16.56 26.98
CA THR A 304 -2.23 -15.11 26.81
C THR A 304 -1.37 -14.43 25.74
N THR A 305 -0.57 -15.18 24.98
CA THR A 305 0.20 -14.66 23.83
C THR A 305 -0.68 -14.50 22.60
N PHE A 306 -0.57 -13.39 21.89
CA PHE A 306 -1.25 -13.24 20.61
C PHE A 306 -0.50 -13.93 19.48
N GLN A 307 -1.26 -14.46 18.53
CA GLN A 307 -0.78 -14.87 17.22
C GLN A 307 -1.54 -14.08 16.16
N ALA A 308 -0.82 -13.44 15.24
CA ALA A 308 -1.43 -12.74 14.10
C ALA A 308 -1.17 -13.55 12.83
N ILE A 309 -2.23 -13.88 12.10
CA ILE A 309 -2.16 -14.56 10.81
C ILE A 309 -2.53 -13.56 9.73
N ALA A 310 -1.60 -13.30 8.83
CA ALA A 310 -1.80 -12.43 7.69
C ALA A 310 -2.19 -13.22 6.44
N THR A 311 -3.11 -12.68 5.65
CA THR A 311 -3.42 -13.15 4.29
C THR A 311 -3.35 -11.97 3.33
N LEU A 312 -2.44 -12.02 2.35
CA LEU A 312 -2.30 -11.06 1.27
C LEU A 312 -2.77 -11.66 -0.05
N ASP A 313 -3.74 -11.02 -0.68
CA ASP A 313 -4.22 -11.32 -2.03
C ASP A 313 -3.94 -10.14 -2.96
N VAL A 314 -2.99 -10.29 -3.88
CA VAL A 314 -2.73 -9.32 -4.95
C VAL A 314 -3.40 -9.79 -6.23
N ARG A 315 -4.46 -9.10 -6.63
CA ARG A 315 -5.20 -9.37 -7.87
C ARG A 315 -4.73 -8.43 -8.98
N LEU A 316 -4.32 -9.04 -10.08
CA LEU A 316 -3.96 -8.40 -11.33
C LEU A 316 -5.05 -8.69 -12.36
N PHE A 317 -5.58 -7.67 -13.00
CA PHE A 317 -6.58 -7.81 -14.07
C PHE A 317 -6.15 -7.01 -15.29
N TYR A 318 -5.94 -7.71 -16.39
CA TYR A 318 -5.52 -7.08 -17.63
C TYR A 318 -6.77 -6.66 -18.42
N VAL A 319 -7.10 -5.36 -18.35
CA VAL A 319 -8.37 -4.78 -18.84
C VAL A 319 -8.40 -4.58 -20.36
N GLY A 320 -7.27 -4.82 -21.03
CA GLY A 320 -7.12 -4.69 -22.47
C GLY A 320 -8.12 -5.55 -23.25
N ASN A 321 -8.25 -5.25 -24.54
CA ASN A 321 -9.13 -5.96 -25.48
C ASN A 321 -8.39 -6.44 -26.74
N GLY A 322 -7.07 -6.29 -26.80
CA GLY A 322 -6.26 -6.75 -27.94
C GLY A 322 -6.18 -5.76 -29.12
N SER A 323 -6.73 -4.55 -28.98
CA SER A 323 -6.92 -3.65 -30.13
C SER A 323 -5.72 -2.78 -30.49
N GLN A 324 -4.77 -2.60 -29.56
CA GLN A 324 -3.60 -1.74 -29.76
C GLN A 324 -2.31 -2.57 -29.86
N PRO A 325 -1.25 -2.06 -30.53
CA PRO A 325 0.04 -2.76 -30.58
C PRO A 325 0.62 -3.08 -29.20
N SER A 326 0.40 -2.21 -28.22
CA SER A 326 0.75 -2.32 -26.80
C SER A 326 -0.36 -2.94 -25.94
N ASP A 327 -1.39 -3.51 -26.55
CA ASP A 327 -2.44 -4.25 -25.89
C ASP A 327 -2.53 -5.65 -26.50
N LYS A 328 -1.68 -6.59 -26.06
CA LYS A 328 -1.63 -7.95 -26.63
C LYS A 328 -1.58 -9.05 -25.60
N GLN A 329 -0.58 -9.00 -24.73
CA GLN A 329 -0.38 -9.96 -23.66
C GLN A 329 0.56 -9.33 -22.63
N TYR A 330 0.12 -9.25 -21.39
CA TYR A 330 0.97 -8.81 -20.29
C TYR A 330 1.93 -9.93 -19.89
N ARG A 331 3.22 -9.61 -19.77
CA ARG A 331 4.22 -10.51 -19.17
C ARG A 331 5.05 -9.73 -18.17
N GLY A 332 5.20 -10.28 -16.97
CA GLY A 332 6.00 -9.63 -15.95
C GLY A 332 6.27 -10.52 -14.76
N VAL A 333 7.06 -10.00 -13.83
CA VAL A 333 7.37 -10.63 -12.55
C VAL A 333 6.85 -9.72 -11.44
N ILE A 334 6.01 -10.24 -10.55
CA ILE A 334 5.65 -9.58 -9.30
C ILE A 334 6.58 -10.07 -8.19
N ARG A 335 7.15 -9.13 -7.43
CA ARG A 335 7.91 -9.41 -6.21
C ARG A 335 7.13 -8.88 -5.01
N THR A 336 6.87 -9.73 -4.03
CA THR A 336 6.15 -9.39 -2.81
C THR A 336 7.11 -9.44 -1.63
N PHE A 337 7.09 -8.41 -0.80
CA PHE A 337 7.94 -8.23 0.38
C PHE A 337 7.09 -8.37 1.64
N ILE A 338 7.52 -9.24 2.56
CA ILE A 338 6.85 -9.45 3.85
C ILE A 338 7.88 -9.44 5.00
N PRO A 339 7.45 -9.30 6.27
CA PRO A 339 8.35 -9.32 7.41
C PRO A 339 9.19 -10.60 7.48
N MET A 340 10.47 -10.43 7.83
CA MET A 340 11.35 -11.56 8.16
C MET A 340 10.77 -12.35 9.33
N GLU A 341 11.17 -13.62 9.48
CA GLU A 341 10.71 -14.54 10.53
C GLU A 341 9.22 -14.93 10.43
N SER A 342 8.48 -14.46 9.41
CA SER A 342 7.11 -14.92 9.12
C SER A 342 7.09 -16.41 8.80
N GLN A 343 6.17 -17.16 9.41
CA GLN A 343 6.02 -18.59 9.15
C GLN A 343 5.00 -18.80 8.05
N ILE A 344 5.48 -19.19 6.86
CA ILE A 344 4.65 -19.33 5.66
C ILE A 344 3.71 -20.54 5.77
N MET A 345 2.42 -20.29 5.55
CA MET A 345 1.38 -21.33 5.47
C MET A 345 0.97 -21.61 4.01
N ILE A 346 0.79 -20.55 3.22
CA ILE A 346 0.46 -20.61 1.79
C ILE A 346 1.35 -19.63 1.05
N LYS A 347 1.95 -20.07 -0.06
CA LYS A 347 2.71 -19.21 -0.98
C LYS A 347 2.37 -19.54 -2.42
N ASN A 348 2.18 -18.52 -3.24
CA ASN A 348 2.12 -18.62 -4.69
C ASN A 348 3.32 -17.90 -5.31
N ALA A 349 4.48 -18.54 -5.25
CA ALA A 349 5.74 -18.00 -5.72
C ALA A 349 6.50 -19.04 -6.55
N ASP A 350 7.26 -18.55 -7.52
CA ASP A 350 8.21 -19.35 -8.29
C ASP A 350 9.61 -19.32 -7.66
N ARG A 351 9.93 -18.22 -6.95
CA ARG A 351 11.25 -18.01 -6.30
C ARG A 351 11.13 -17.31 -4.96
N GLU A 352 12.12 -17.53 -4.11
CA GLU A 352 12.25 -16.92 -2.79
C GLU A 352 13.64 -16.33 -2.61
N ASP A 353 13.71 -15.16 -1.97
CA ASP A 353 14.96 -14.45 -1.71
C ASP A 353 14.79 -13.55 -0.46
N THR A 354 15.83 -12.81 -0.10
CA THR A 354 15.78 -11.77 0.93
C THR A 354 16.26 -10.44 0.38
N TYR A 355 15.68 -9.34 0.84
CA TYR A 355 16.08 -7.99 0.41
C TYR A 355 15.94 -7.02 1.56
N ASN A 356 17.06 -6.41 1.99
CA ASN A 356 17.11 -5.37 3.03
C ASN A 356 16.28 -5.69 4.31
N GLY A 357 16.29 -6.94 4.76
CA GLY A 357 15.53 -7.37 5.95
C GLY A 357 14.05 -7.69 5.70
N ALA A 358 13.67 -7.98 4.45
CA ALA A 358 12.38 -8.57 4.08
C ALA A 358 12.57 -9.94 3.42
N HIS A 359 11.61 -10.84 3.64
CA HIS A 359 11.47 -12.06 2.83
C HIS A 359 10.74 -11.71 1.53
N VAL A 360 11.31 -12.11 0.40
CA VAL A 360 10.84 -11.75 -0.94
C VAL A 360 10.35 -12.98 -1.67
N PHE A 361 9.14 -12.90 -2.22
CA PHE A 361 8.57 -13.93 -3.08
C PHE A 361 8.38 -13.38 -4.48
N SER A 362 8.87 -14.09 -5.50
CA SER A 362 8.72 -13.69 -6.90
C SER A 362 7.82 -14.66 -7.65
N LYS A 363 6.91 -14.14 -8.46
CA LYS A 363 5.98 -14.91 -9.29
C LYS A 363 5.94 -14.34 -10.71
N GLU A 364 6.08 -15.20 -11.71
CA GLU A 364 5.86 -14.85 -13.10
C GLU A 364 4.35 -14.76 -13.39
N ILE A 365 3.97 -13.71 -14.12
CA ILE A 365 2.60 -13.38 -14.49
C ILE A 365 2.54 -13.27 -16.01
N ASN A 366 1.62 -14.03 -16.61
CA ASN A 366 1.26 -13.94 -18.02
C ASN A 366 -0.25 -13.79 -18.10
N LEU A 367 -0.75 -12.74 -18.75
CA LEU A 367 -2.18 -12.46 -18.88
C LEU A 367 -2.53 -12.03 -20.30
N ASP A 368 -3.48 -12.71 -20.91
CA ASP A 368 -4.13 -12.25 -22.14
C ASP A 368 -5.24 -11.23 -21.82
N PRO A 369 -5.65 -10.40 -22.79
CA PRO A 369 -6.77 -9.47 -22.65
C PRO A 369 -8.00 -10.08 -21.95
N GLY A 370 -8.48 -9.44 -20.89
CA GLY A 370 -9.62 -9.90 -20.10
C GLY A 370 -9.31 -10.99 -19.06
N GLN A 371 -8.06 -11.44 -18.93
CA GLN A 371 -7.66 -12.40 -17.89
C GLN A 371 -7.28 -11.70 -16.58
N ALA A 372 -7.46 -12.43 -15.47
CA ALA A 372 -7.03 -12.02 -14.15
C ALA A 372 -6.19 -13.12 -13.48
N ALA A 373 -5.20 -12.72 -12.70
CA ALA A 373 -4.44 -13.58 -11.81
C ALA A 373 -4.56 -13.06 -10.38
N THR A 374 -4.48 -13.96 -9.39
CA THR A 374 -4.39 -13.58 -7.97
C THR A 374 -3.22 -14.31 -7.35
N VAL A 375 -2.27 -13.55 -6.82
CA VAL A 375 -1.14 -14.07 -6.05
C VAL A 375 -1.50 -13.99 -4.58
N ARG A 376 -1.50 -15.15 -3.92
CA ARG A 376 -1.90 -15.31 -2.51
C ARG A 376 -0.74 -15.74 -1.64
N TYR A 377 -0.60 -15.06 -0.51
CA TYR A 377 0.29 -15.44 0.58
C TYR A 377 -0.50 -15.50 1.89
N ARG A 378 -0.28 -16.54 2.69
CA ARG A 378 -0.80 -16.65 4.05
C ARG A 378 0.31 -17.08 4.97
N TYR A 379 0.50 -16.37 6.07
CA TYR A 379 1.62 -16.60 6.98
C TYR A 379 1.29 -16.13 8.40
N VAL A 380 1.93 -16.77 9.38
CA VAL A 380 1.94 -16.30 10.75
C VAL A 380 2.98 -15.19 10.88
N LEU A 381 2.56 -14.04 11.38
CA LEU A 381 3.43 -12.91 11.63
C LEU A 381 4.28 -13.12 12.89
N PRO A 382 5.50 -12.56 12.94
CA PRO A 382 6.33 -12.58 14.14
C PRO A 382 5.67 -11.90 15.33
N ALA A 383 5.89 -12.38 16.55
CA ALA A 383 5.25 -11.84 17.76
C ALA A 383 5.53 -10.34 18.00
N TYR A 384 6.64 -9.81 17.50
CA TYR A 384 7.02 -8.41 17.66
C TYR A 384 6.08 -7.42 16.96
N VAL A 385 5.25 -7.85 16.01
CA VAL A 385 4.37 -6.94 15.26
C VAL A 385 3.22 -6.39 16.12
N LEU A 386 2.89 -7.09 17.22
CA LEU A 386 1.83 -6.73 18.15
C LEU A 386 2.42 -6.60 19.56
N GLU A 387 3.19 -5.54 19.77
CA GLU A 387 3.78 -5.21 21.07
C GLU A 387 2.83 -4.32 21.88
N ASN A 388 2.62 -4.64 23.17
CA ASN A 388 1.74 -3.88 24.07
C ASN A 388 0.33 -3.64 23.51
N ASN A 389 -0.22 -4.63 22.80
CA ASN A 389 -1.51 -4.54 22.11
C ASN A 389 -1.59 -3.42 21.05
N THR A 390 -0.45 -2.95 20.54
CA THR A 390 -0.39 -1.95 19.47
C THR A 390 0.21 -2.57 18.22
N TYR A 391 -0.33 -2.17 17.06
CA TYR A 391 0.07 -2.69 15.77
C TYR A 391 0.32 -1.54 14.79
N ALA A 392 1.35 -1.70 13.97
CA ALA A 392 1.67 -0.80 12.88
C ALA A 392 1.89 -1.60 11.59
N LEU A 393 1.15 -1.25 10.55
CA LEU A 393 1.26 -1.79 9.21
C LEU A 393 1.84 -0.72 8.27
N ALA A 394 3.07 -0.91 7.78
CA ALA A 394 3.60 -0.08 6.72
C ALA A 394 3.14 -0.58 5.34
N LEU A 395 2.41 0.26 4.62
CA LEU A 395 2.05 0.08 3.21
C LEU A 395 3.11 0.76 2.35
N ILE A 396 3.90 -0.03 1.64
CA ILE A 396 5.02 0.46 0.81
C ILE A 396 4.54 0.54 -0.65
N LYS A 397 4.53 1.75 -1.19
CA LYS A 397 4.15 2.04 -2.57
C LYS A 397 5.29 1.75 -3.53
N GLN A 398 4.95 1.12 -4.66
CA GLN A 398 5.79 1.12 -5.85
C GLN A 398 5.67 2.47 -6.60
N PRO A 399 6.79 3.16 -6.90
CA PRO A 399 6.84 4.29 -7.83
C PRO A 399 6.13 4.01 -9.18
N GLY A 400 5.53 5.03 -9.78
CA GLY A 400 4.91 4.96 -11.11
C GLY A 400 3.49 4.37 -11.17
N VAL A 401 2.93 3.86 -10.07
CA VAL A 401 1.60 3.21 -10.05
C VAL A 401 0.74 3.60 -8.86
N GLU A 402 -0.57 3.60 -9.02
CA GLU A 402 -1.54 3.85 -7.94
C GLU A 402 -2.33 2.57 -7.59
N ASP A 403 -1.85 1.83 -6.61
CA ASP A 403 -2.48 0.57 -6.19
C ASP A 403 -3.75 0.79 -5.36
N LYS A 404 -4.80 0.01 -5.63
CA LYS A 404 -5.98 -0.05 -4.75
C LYS A 404 -5.72 -1.04 -3.61
N ILE A 405 -5.88 -0.62 -2.37
CA ILE A 405 -5.59 -1.42 -1.18
C ILE A 405 -6.80 -1.47 -0.26
N ALA A 406 -7.16 -2.67 0.19
CA ALA A 406 -8.06 -2.88 1.31
C ALA A 406 -7.35 -3.63 2.44
N VAL A 407 -7.52 -3.19 3.67
CA VAL A 407 -7.00 -3.85 4.88
C VAL A 407 -8.16 -4.20 5.81
N THR A 408 -8.19 -5.44 6.28
CA THR A 408 -9.16 -5.93 7.26
C THR A 408 -8.42 -6.46 8.49
N VAL A 409 -8.77 -5.95 9.66
CA VAL A 409 -8.29 -6.45 10.95
C VAL A 409 -9.43 -7.18 11.63
N LYS A 410 -9.19 -8.40 12.13
CA LYS A 410 -10.10 -9.15 12.98
C LYS A 410 -9.39 -9.46 14.29
N ALA A 411 -9.86 -8.88 15.37
CA ALA A 411 -9.39 -9.14 16.72
C ALA A 411 -10.23 -10.24 17.41
N PRO A 412 -9.71 -10.86 18.48
CA PRO A 412 -10.51 -11.75 19.32
C PRO A 412 -11.71 -11.01 19.93
N LYS A 413 -12.81 -11.73 20.19
CA LYS A 413 -14.08 -11.16 20.69
C LYS A 413 -13.93 -10.42 22.03
N GLU A 414 -12.89 -10.76 22.79
CA GLU A 414 -12.52 -10.20 24.08
C GLU A 414 -11.94 -8.79 23.98
N PHE A 415 -11.61 -8.34 22.77
CA PHE A 415 -10.98 -7.06 22.47
C PHE A 415 -11.83 -6.21 21.52
N LEU A 416 -11.70 -4.89 21.67
CA LEU A 416 -12.14 -3.89 20.73
C LEU A 416 -10.92 -3.34 20.00
N VAL A 417 -11.07 -3.05 18.71
CA VAL A 417 -10.06 -2.36 17.92
C VAL A 417 -10.24 -0.86 18.13
N SER A 418 -9.14 -0.13 18.30
CA SER A 418 -9.10 1.32 18.38
C SER A 418 -8.13 1.83 17.33
N ALA A 419 -8.64 2.55 16.34
CA ALA A 419 -7.83 3.03 15.21
C ALA A 419 -8.44 4.29 14.59
N GLU A 420 -7.60 5.25 14.19
CA GLU A 420 -8.05 6.47 13.50
C GLU A 420 -8.11 6.27 11.98
N ASP A 421 -7.22 5.44 11.42
CA ASP A 421 -7.14 5.20 9.99
C ASP A 421 -8.25 4.29 9.44
N PHE A 422 -9.01 3.63 10.31
CA PHE A 422 -9.95 2.56 9.94
C PHE A 422 -11.39 2.92 10.30
N GLN A 423 -12.32 2.34 9.53
CA GLN A 423 -13.70 2.20 9.94
C GLN A 423 -13.79 1.03 10.94
N VAL A 424 -13.84 1.37 12.23
CA VAL A 424 -13.89 0.40 13.33
C VAL A 424 -15.33 -0.06 13.57
N LYS A 425 -15.49 -1.37 13.73
CA LYS A 425 -16.72 -2.09 14.12
C LYS A 425 -16.36 -3.10 15.22
N GLU A 426 -16.32 -2.61 16.46
CA GLU A 426 -15.99 -3.40 17.65
C GLU A 426 -14.65 -4.13 17.52
N HIS A 427 -14.65 -5.44 17.24
CA HIS A 427 -13.46 -6.29 17.08
C HIS A 427 -12.95 -6.37 15.63
N VAL A 428 -13.60 -5.67 14.69
CA VAL A 428 -13.22 -5.62 13.27
C VAL A 428 -12.86 -4.19 12.89
N ALA A 429 -11.86 -4.00 12.03
CA ALA A 429 -11.54 -2.70 11.45
C ALA A 429 -11.25 -2.80 9.96
N LEU A 430 -11.77 -1.85 9.18
CA LEU A 430 -11.71 -1.85 7.72
C LEU A 430 -11.06 -0.56 7.18
N TYR A 431 -10.12 -0.72 6.26
CA TYR A 431 -9.53 0.37 5.49
C TYR A 431 -9.65 0.04 3.99
N GLU A 432 -10.00 1.02 3.17
CA GLU A 432 -9.95 0.92 1.71
C GLU A 432 -9.51 2.28 1.12
N GLY A 433 -8.60 2.25 0.14
CA GLY A 433 -8.15 3.45 -0.53
C GLY A 433 -7.14 3.19 -1.65
N THR A 434 -6.73 4.26 -2.31
CA THR A 434 -5.64 4.24 -3.31
C THR A 434 -4.33 4.65 -2.66
N LEU A 435 -3.28 3.83 -2.82
CA LEU A 435 -1.96 4.08 -2.25
C LEU A 435 -1.16 5.04 -3.15
N LYS A 436 -1.34 6.34 -2.92
CA LYS A 436 -0.61 7.41 -3.62
C LYS A 436 0.78 7.67 -3.05
N ARG A 437 1.01 7.36 -1.78
CA ARG A 437 2.29 7.49 -1.06
C ARG A 437 2.43 6.36 -0.06
N ASP A 438 3.63 6.14 0.45
CA ASP A 438 3.81 5.22 1.58
C ASP A 438 2.91 5.66 2.75
N ARG A 439 2.32 4.69 3.44
CA ARG A 439 1.38 4.96 4.53
C ARG A 439 1.60 3.98 5.66
N THR A 440 1.55 4.44 6.89
CA THR A 440 1.48 3.54 8.05
C THR A 440 0.06 3.56 8.59
N LEU A 441 -0.58 2.40 8.68
CA LEU A 441 -1.86 2.24 9.35
C LEU A 441 -1.60 1.73 10.77
N ARG A 442 -2.31 2.29 11.75
CA ARG A 442 -2.13 1.91 13.16
C ARG A 442 -3.45 1.51 13.81
N PHE A 443 -3.40 0.50 14.67
CA PHE A 443 -4.49 0.16 15.56
C PHE A 443 -3.96 -0.33 16.91
N ALA A 444 -4.82 -0.29 17.91
CA ALA A 444 -4.58 -0.88 19.22
C ALA A 444 -5.74 -1.79 19.62
N LEU A 445 -5.44 -2.87 20.32
CA LEU A 445 -6.44 -3.74 20.94
C LEU A 445 -6.71 -3.25 22.37
N LYS A 446 -7.97 -2.97 22.67
CA LYS A 446 -8.45 -2.59 23.99
C LYS A 446 -9.30 -3.71 24.54
N ASN A 447 -9.20 -3.97 25.84
CA ASN A 447 -10.12 -4.90 26.49
C ASN A 447 -11.56 -4.46 26.26
N ASN A 448 -12.42 -5.39 25.86
CA ASN A 448 -13.84 -5.15 25.71
C ASN A 448 -14.48 -5.02 27.11
N PRO A 449 -14.99 -3.85 27.51
CA PRO A 449 -15.45 -3.66 28.89
C PRO A 449 -16.81 -4.31 29.17
N TYR A 450 -17.51 -4.81 28.15
CA TYR A 450 -18.84 -5.38 28.29
C TYR A 450 -18.78 -6.84 28.74
N PRO A 451 -19.71 -7.31 29.59
CA PRO A 451 -19.79 -8.71 30.00
C PRO A 451 -20.19 -9.63 28.84
N PRO A 452 -20.02 -10.97 28.99
CA PRO A 452 -20.59 -11.93 28.05
C PRO A 452 -22.12 -11.79 28.00
N LEU A 453 -22.68 -11.80 26.79
CA LEU A 453 -24.12 -11.69 26.54
C LEU A 453 -24.64 -13.03 26.01
N LEU A 454 -25.72 -13.55 26.59
CA LEU A 454 -26.41 -14.72 26.08
C LEU A 454 -27.09 -14.39 24.74
N THR A 455 -26.68 -15.05 23.66
CA THR A 455 -27.18 -14.81 22.30
C THR A 455 -28.20 -15.85 21.86
N GLU A 456 -28.04 -17.10 22.29
CA GLU A 456 -28.96 -18.17 21.95
C GLU A 456 -29.26 -19.05 23.16
N LYS A 457 -30.48 -19.57 23.20
CA LYS A 457 -30.91 -20.56 24.17
C LYS A 457 -31.97 -21.46 23.56
N PHE A 458 -31.80 -22.77 23.68
CA PHE A 458 -32.75 -23.76 23.19
C PHE A 458 -32.55 -25.10 23.92
N PHE A 459 -33.57 -25.94 23.90
CA PHE A 459 -33.45 -27.33 24.33
C PHE A 459 -33.01 -28.21 23.15
N ASP A 460 -31.97 -29.01 23.35
CA ASP A 460 -31.51 -30.06 22.43
C ASP A 460 -32.03 -31.41 22.91
N GLY A 461 -33.18 -31.83 22.39
CA GLY A 461 -33.94 -32.94 22.96
C GLY A 461 -34.70 -32.52 24.22
N GLN A 462 -34.92 -33.45 25.14
CA GLN A 462 -35.77 -33.22 26.32
C GLN A 462 -35.01 -32.61 27.50
N ASN A 463 -33.76 -33.03 27.69
CA ASN A 463 -33.05 -32.80 28.96
C ASN A 463 -31.84 -31.89 28.83
N LYS A 464 -31.48 -31.45 27.61
CA LYS A 464 -30.27 -30.64 27.42
C LYS A 464 -30.64 -29.21 27.09
N LEU A 465 -30.32 -28.29 27.98
CA LEU A 465 -30.45 -26.87 27.73
C LEU A 465 -29.12 -26.32 27.21
N VAL A 466 -29.14 -25.81 25.98
CA VAL A 466 -27.99 -25.17 25.34
C VAL A 466 -28.07 -23.67 25.55
N LEU A 467 -26.98 -23.07 26.02
CA LEU A 467 -26.78 -21.64 26.21
C LEU A 467 -25.55 -21.20 25.40
N SER A 468 -25.73 -20.28 24.46
CA SER A 468 -24.63 -19.74 23.65
C SER A 468 -24.44 -18.25 23.94
N PHE A 469 -23.19 -17.83 24.04
CA PHE A 469 -22.80 -16.47 24.36
C PHE A 469 -22.11 -15.78 23.19
N ASN A 470 -22.10 -14.45 23.18
CA ASN A 470 -21.40 -13.68 22.15
C ASN A 470 -19.87 -13.76 22.25
N ARG A 471 -19.31 -14.42 23.27
CA ARG A 471 -17.88 -14.58 23.56
C ARG A 471 -17.63 -15.71 24.55
N ASP A 472 -16.36 -16.08 24.70
CA ASP A 472 -15.95 -17.13 25.62
C ASP A 472 -16.22 -16.73 27.08
N VAL A 473 -16.83 -17.66 27.81
CA VAL A 473 -17.11 -17.54 29.24
C VAL A 473 -15.95 -18.19 30.02
N ASP A 474 -15.66 -17.71 31.23
CA ASP A 474 -14.67 -18.33 32.12
C ASP A 474 -15.06 -19.78 32.44
N ALA A 475 -14.09 -20.69 32.40
CA ALA A 475 -14.36 -22.12 32.55
C ALA A 475 -14.79 -22.50 33.97
N GLU A 476 -14.27 -21.82 35.00
CA GLU A 476 -14.66 -22.08 36.40
C GLU A 476 -16.12 -21.66 36.60
N ASP A 477 -16.49 -20.46 36.14
CA ASP A 477 -17.86 -19.98 36.27
C ASP A 477 -18.84 -20.78 35.40
N ALA A 478 -18.42 -21.17 34.20
CA ALA A 478 -19.25 -21.92 33.25
C ALA A 478 -19.55 -23.35 33.73
N THR A 479 -18.71 -23.92 34.60
CA THR A 479 -18.87 -25.29 35.12
C THR A 479 -19.35 -25.35 36.56
N ASP A 480 -19.49 -24.20 37.24
CA ASP A 480 -20.10 -24.14 38.57
C ASP A 480 -21.64 -24.21 38.47
N GLY A 481 -22.21 -25.34 38.90
CA GLY A 481 -23.65 -25.55 38.93
C GLY A 481 -24.43 -24.53 39.77
N LEU A 482 -23.79 -23.83 40.71
CA LEU A 482 -24.44 -22.78 41.50
C LEU A 482 -24.76 -21.52 40.68
N ASN A 483 -24.11 -21.36 39.51
CA ASN A 483 -24.35 -20.25 38.62
C ASN A 483 -25.62 -20.42 37.77
N PHE A 484 -26.24 -21.60 37.78
CA PHE A 484 -27.42 -21.92 36.98
C PHE A 484 -28.59 -22.35 37.87
N SER A 485 -29.72 -21.67 37.72
CA SER A 485 -30.98 -22.06 38.36
C SER A 485 -32.06 -22.11 37.31
N ILE A 486 -32.75 -23.25 37.22
CA ILE A 486 -33.90 -23.42 36.33
C ILE A 486 -35.14 -23.48 37.21
N ALA A 487 -36.05 -22.52 37.01
CA ALA A 487 -37.32 -22.46 37.70
C ALA A 487 -38.44 -22.77 36.72
N ASP A 488 -39.24 -23.78 37.03
CA ASP A 488 -40.48 -24.03 36.31
C ASP A 488 -41.43 -22.82 36.45
N LYS A 489 -41.97 -22.36 35.33
CA LYS A 489 -42.96 -21.27 35.21
C LYS A 489 -44.26 -21.77 34.61
N ASN A 490 -44.53 -23.07 34.65
CA ASN A 490 -45.69 -23.74 34.07
C ASN A 490 -46.93 -22.85 34.09
N THR A 491 -47.36 -22.44 32.89
CA THR A 491 -48.54 -21.59 32.72
C THR A 491 -49.79 -22.41 32.39
N VAL A 492 -49.64 -23.72 32.14
CA VAL A 492 -50.69 -24.60 31.59
C VAL A 492 -51.24 -25.55 32.66
N ILE A 493 -50.38 -26.14 33.51
CA ILE A 493 -50.78 -27.05 34.60
C ILE A 493 -50.16 -26.59 35.93
N PRO A 494 -50.77 -25.60 36.64
CA PRO A 494 -50.15 -24.91 37.77
C PRO A 494 -49.79 -25.78 39.00
N TYR A 495 -50.30 -27.01 39.07
CA TYR A 495 -50.12 -27.93 40.18
C TYR A 495 -49.11 -29.06 39.90
N LEU A 496 -48.55 -29.13 38.69
CA LEU A 496 -47.36 -29.92 38.43
C LEU A 496 -46.18 -28.96 38.36
N THR A 497 -45.41 -28.90 39.44
CA THR A 497 -44.19 -28.10 39.52
C THR A 497 -42.99 -29.01 39.33
N ASP A 498 -42.24 -28.76 38.28
CA ASP A 498 -41.03 -29.49 37.99
C ASP A 498 -39.88 -29.02 38.88
N ARG A 499 -39.18 -29.98 39.48
CA ARG A 499 -37.97 -29.72 40.25
C ARG A 499 -36.77 -30.05 39.38
N VAL A 500 -36.39 -29.08 38.57
CA VAL A 500 -35.28 -29.20 37.63
C VAL A 500 -33.95 -29.10 38.37
N VAL A 501 -33.05 -30.05 38.12
CA VAL A 501 -31.70 -30.07 38.68
C VAL A 501 -30.69 -30.22 37.55
N VAL A 502 -29.58 -29.49 37.62
CA VAL A 502 -28.45 -29.65 36.71
C VAL A 502 -27.63 -30.86 37.16
N GLN A 503 -27.56 -31.88 36.32
CA GLN A 503 -26.80 -33.12 36.58
C GLN A 503 -25.35 -33.00 36.12
N GLU A 504 -25.18 -32.54 34.88
CA GLU A 504 -23.86 -32.38 34.27
C GLU A 504 -23.82 -31.07 33.49
N ILE A 505 -22.64 -30.46 33.46
CA ILE A 505 -22.37 -29.28 32.65
C ILE A 505 -21.24 -29.61 31.70
N SER A 506 -21.50 -29.44 30.41
CA SER A 506 -20.44 -29.44 29.40
C SER A 506 -20.24 -28.03 28.86
N TYR A 507 -18.98 -27.67 28.67
CA TYR A 507 -18.56 -26.33 28.30
C TYR A 507 -17.58 -26.39 27.13
N GLU A 508 -17.79 -25.54 26.13
CA GLU A 508 -16.91 -25.35 24.99
C GLU A 508 -16.88 -23.87 24.60
N GLY A 509 -15.95 -23.10 25.20
CA GLY A 509 -15.69 -21.70 24.83
C GLY A 509 -16.85 -20.75 25.12
N ASP A 510 -17.69 -20.50 24.12
CA ASP A 510 -18.87 -19.63 24.21
C ASP A 510 -20.19 -20.42 24.36
N ARG A 511 -20.11 -21.74 24.51
CA ARG A 511 -21.27 -22.63 24.64
C ARG A 511 -21.25 -23.41 25.95
N ILE A 512 -22.39 -23.41 26.65
CA ILE A 512 -22.65 -24.19 27.85
C ILE A 512 -23.85 -25.09 27.58
N VAL A 513 -23.74 -26.37 27.89
CA VAL A 513 -24.84 -27.32 27.81
C VAL A 513 -25.07 -27.91 29.18
N LEU A 514 -26.27 -27.66 29.72
CA LEU A 514 -26.73 -28.19 30.99
C LEU A 514 -27.54 -29.46 30.72
N ASP A 515 -27.09 -30.59 31.24
CA ASP A 515 -27.90 -31.81 31.31
C ASP A 515 -28.79 -31.73 32.54
N LEU A 516 -30.10 -31.83 32.33
CA LEU A 516 -31.13 -31.51 33.30
C LEU A 516 -31.92 -32.78 33.64
N GLU A 517 -32.23 -32.95 34.91
CA GLU A 517 -33.16 -33.96 35.39
C GLU A 517 -34.39 -33.29 36.01
N GLY A 518 -35.54 -33.96 35.93
CA GLY A 518 -36.77 -33.51 36.58
C GLY A 518 -37.66 -32.61 35.73
N LEU A 519 -37.42 -32.53 34.42
CA LEU A 519 -38.31 -31.93 33.42
C LEU A 519 -39.43 -32.92 33.06
N SER A 520 -40.66 -32.45 32.98
CA SER A 520 -41.79 -33.25 32.52
C SER A 520 -42.12 -32.99 31.04
N GLU A 521 -42.81 -33.92 30.38
CA GLU A 521 -43.22 -33.73 28.98
C GLU A 521 -44.64 -33.17 28.93
N GLN A 522 -44.80 -31.84 28.92
CA GLN A 522 -46.10 -31.19 28.74
C GLN A 522 -46.12 -30.12 27.64
N PRO A 523 -47.22 -30.01 26.89
CA PRO A 523 -47.38 -28.93 25.91
C PRO A 523 -47.40 -27.56 26.59
N GLY A 524 -46.49 -26.67 26.19
CA GLY A 524 -46.48 -25.27 26.63
C GLY A 524 -45.76 -25.00 27.95
N GLU A 525 -44.89 -25.91 28.40
CA GLU A 525 -44.02 -25.63 29.54
C GLU A 525 -43.08 -24.46 29.27
N GLU A 526 -42.94 -23.61 30.28
CA GLU A 526 -41.98 -22.51 30.31
C GLU A 526 -41.08 -22.66 31.51
N TYR A 527 -39.79 -22.49 31.28
CA TYR A 527 -38.77 -22.49 32.30
C TYR A 527 -38.09 -21.12 32.32
N GLU A 528 -37.79 -20.61 33.50
CA GLU A 528 -36.95 -19.43 33.69
C GLU A 528 -35.55 -19.88 34.10
N VAL A 529 -34.58 -19.55 33.26
CA VAL A 529 -33.16 -19.82 33.51
C VAL A 529 -32.56 -18.55 34.10
N THR A 530 -32.05 -18.65 35.31
CA THR A 530 -31.29 -17.59 35.97
C THR A 530 -29.82 -17.94 35.92
N ILE A 531 -29.04 -17.05 35.32
CA ILE A 531 -27.60 -17.17 35.20
C ILE A 531 -26.95 -16.15 36.13
N LYS A 532 -26.01 -16.59 36.98
CA LYS A 532 -25.33 -15.74 37.96
C LYS A 532 -23.82 -15.81 37.76
N HIS A 533 -23.16 -14.70 38.07
CA HIS A 533 -21.70 -14.61 38.24
C HIS A 533 -20.83 -15.07 37.05
N LEU A 534 -21.38 -15.25 35.84
CA LEU A 534 -20.57 -15.58 34.68
C LEU A 534 -19.62 -14.44 34.31
N ARG A 535 -18.32 -14.72 34.37
CA ARG A 535 -17.26 -13.87 33.84
C ARG A 535 -16.85 -14.33 32.44
N ASP A 536 -16.26 -13.43 31.67
CA ASP A 536 -15.42 -13.84 30.54
C ASP A 536 -14.03 -14.28 31.01
N ARG A 537 -13.20 -14.81 30.10
CA ARG A 537 -11.81 -15.21 30.40
C ARG A 537 -10.91 -14.11 30.98
N ASN A 538 -11.34 -12.85 30.90
CA ASN A 538 -10.62 -11.71 31.46
C ASN A 538 -11.21 -11.24 32.79
N GLY A 539 -12.07 -12.05 33.42
CA GLY A 539 -12.65 -11.81 34.74
C GLY A 539 -13.79 -10.79 34.74
N ARG A 540 -14.36 -10.44 33.58
CA ARG A 540 -15.42 -9.42 33.48
C ARG A 540 -16.79 -10.05 33.70
N SER A 541 -17.44 -9.72 34.81
CA SER A 541 -18.71 -10.31 35.24
C SER A 541 -19.93 -9.63 34.64
N SER A 542 -20.99 -10.39 34.33
CA SER A 542 -22.33 -9.83 34.13
C SER A 542 -22.82 -9.18 35.44
N ILE A 543 -23.03 -7.86 35.41
CA ILE A 543 -23.32 -7.04 36.60
C ILE A 543 -24.73 -7.31 37.16
N SER A 544 -25.58 -8.05 36.45
CA SER A 544 -26.91 -8.46 36.89
C SER A 544 -27.12 -9.95 36.61
N ALA A 545 -27.84 -10.64 37.51
CA ALA A 545 -28.39 -11.95 37.21
C ALA A 545 -29.29 -11.81 35.97
N ASP A 546 -28.84 -12.30 34.82
CA ASP A 546 -29.67 -12.36 33.62
C ASP A 546 -30.64 -13.53 33.82
N SER A 547 -31.87 -13.20 34.24
CA SER A 547 -33.00 -14.12 34.21
C SER A 547 -33.65 -14.06 32.84
N THR A 548 -33.76 -15.19 32.16
CA THR A 548 -34.39 -15.28 30.84
C THR A 548 -35.34 -16.47 30.76
N ARG A 549 -36.47 -16.29 30.08
CA ARG A 549 -37.49 -17.35 29.91
C ARG A 549 -37.24 -18.14 28.63
N ILE A 550 -37.49 -19.43 28.70
CA ILE A 550 -37.41 -20.35 27.59
C ILE A 550 -38.59 -21.33 27.64
N SER A 551 -39.21 -21.59 26.49
CA SER A 551 -40.31 -22.55 26.39
C SER A 551 -39.79 -23.87 25.82
N LEU A 552 -40.23 -25.00 26.39
CA LEU A 552 -39.96 -26.32 25.84
C LEU A 552 -40.95 -26.58 24.70
N GLN A 553 -40.48 -26.57 23.45
CA GLN A 553 -41.32 -26.94 22.29
C GLN A 553 -41.18 -28.44 22.00
N ILE A 554 -42.19 -29.21 22.40
CA ILE A 554 -42.32 -30.62 22.02
C ILE A 554 -42.79 -30.67 20.56
N VAL A 555 -41.88 -30.95 19.62
CA VAL A 555 -42.27 -31.28 18.25
C VAL A 555 -42.72 -32.74 18.27
N SER A 556 -44.03 -32.96 18.28
CA SER A 556 -44.62 -34.28 18.14
C SER A 556 -44.19 -34.89 16.80
N VAL A 557 -43.19 -35.79 16.79
CA VAL A 557 -42.90 -36.61 15.63
C VAL A 557 -44.06 -37.59 15.46
N VAL A 558 -44.99 -37.24 14.57
CA VAL A 558 -46.01 -38.19 14.12
C VAL A 558 -45.30 -39.30 13.35
N LEU A 559 -45.05 -40.42 14.02
CA LEU A 559 -44.66 -41.68 13.40
C LEU A 559 -45.80 -42.11 12.46
N VAL A 560 -45.63 -41.89 11.15
CA VAL A 560 -46.49 -42.52 10.14
C VAL A 560 -46.07 -43.98 10.04
N TYR A 561 -46.83 -44.87 10.68
CA TYR A 561 -46.68 -46.31 10.53
C TYR A 561 -46.87 -46.73 9.07
N THR A 562 -45.88 -47.45 8.56
CA THR A 562 -45.91 -48.22 7.32
C THR A 562 -47.11 -49.17 7.28
N LEU A 563 -47.99 -48.99 6.29
CA LEU A 563 -48.87 -50.05 5.78
C LEU A 563 -48.34 -50.52 4.41
N LYS A 564 -47.82 -51.75 4.40
CA LYS A 564 -47.50 -52.52 3.19
C LYS A 564 -48.77 -52.72 2.35
N PHE A 565 -48.71 -52.36 1.07
CA PHE A 565 -49.38 -53.11 -0.01
C PHE A 565 -48.43 -53.25 -1.19
N ALA A 566 -48.47 -54.45 -1.78
CA ALA A 566 -47.56 -55.01 -2.77
C ALA A 566 -47.68 -54.37 -4.17
N PRO A 567 -46.72 -54.63 -5.09
CA PRO A 567 -46.62 -53.94 -6.38
C PRO A 567 -47.45 -54.64 -7.46
N MET A 568 -48.12 -53.87 -8.33
CA MET A 568 -48.55 -54.40 -9.64
C MET A 568 -48.76 -53.30 -10.70
N ILE A 569 -47.80 -53.26 -11.64
CA ILE A 569 -47.98 -53.25 -13.10
C ILE A 569 -48.95 -52.19 -13.70
N GLY A 570 -48.33 -51.14 -14.24
CA GLY A 570 -48.38 -50.80 -15.67
C GLY A 570 -49.69 -50.31 -16.31
N ARG A 571 -49.70 -49.05 -16.76
CA ARG A 571 -50.02 -48.70 -18.16
C ARG A 571 -49.57 -47.28 -18.53
N ARG A 572 -49.32 -47.17 -19.82
CA ARG A 572 -48.56 -46.17 -20.59
C ARG A 572 -49.52 -45.18 -21.26
N PHE A 573 -48.99 -43.99 -21.60
CA PHE A 573 -49.44 -43.00 -22.60
C PHE A 573 -50.74 -42.24 -22.27
N LEU A 574 -50.75 -40.90 -22.31
CA LEU A 574 -50.32 -39.97 -23.36
C LEU A 574 -49.60 -38.74 -22.81
#